data_AF-A0A1F4Y0F1-F1
#
_entry.id   AF-A0A1F4Y0F1-F1
#
_cell.length_a   1.000
_cell.length_b   1.000
_cell.length_c   1.000
_cell.angle_alpha   90.00
_cell.angle_beta   90.00
_cell.angle_gamma   90.00
#
_symmetry.space_group_name_H-M   'P 1'
#
loop_
_entity.id
_entity.type
_entity.pdbx_description
1 polymer ?
#
loop_
_entity_poly.entity_id
_entity_poly.type
_entity_poly.pdbx_seq_one_letter_code
_entity_poly.pdbx_strand_id
1 'polypeptide(L)'
;MSFLFLFLNLWMPATSISMASLSAPAPSLEAESQPVLSGASLASLATDIAPPEFSPPPISNITTSPALEPSAYYIKEGSNMTARATGFAPYEQVQLSRGTKMLGAATATGGGSAEFAFIAPLLGVTFEITAVGLESGAKASRIITLAQ
;
A
#
# COMPACT_ATOMS: atom_id res chain seq x y z
N MET A 1 2.96 -32.63 -38.33
CA MET A 1 3.52 -31.27 -38.32
C MET A 1 2.73 -30.40 -39.28
N SER A 2 2.11 -29.32 -38.78
CA SER A 2 2.11 -28.01 -39.46
C SER A 2 1.43 -26.98 -38.55
N PHE A 3 2.23 -26.09 -37.97
CA PHE A 3 1.76 -24.88 -37.29
C PHE A 3 1.69 -23.78 -38.35
N LEU A 4 0.49 -23.25 -38.60
CA LEU A 4 0.29 -22.11 -39.48
C LEU A 4 0.56 -20.83 -38.67
N PHE A 5 1.74 -20.23 -38.87
CA PHE A 5 2.08 -18.90 -38.35
C PHE A 5 1.42 -17.84 -39.22
N LEU A 6 0.49 -17.08 -38.65
CA LEU A 6 -0.05 -15.86 -39.26
C LEU A 6 0.52 -14.65 -38.52
N PHE A 7 1.63 -14.10 -39.01
CA PHE A 7 2.10 -12.78 -38.60
C PHE A 7 1.40 -11.73 -39.46
N LEU A 8 0.42 -11.02 -38.90
CA LEU A 8 -0.10 -9.81 -39.51
C LEU A 8 0.83 -8.64 -39.19
N ASN A 9 1.39 -8.07 -40.27
CA ASN A 9 2.15 -6.83 -40.33
C ASN A 9 1.43 -5.65 -39.64
N LEU A 10 2.11 -4.97 -38.72
CA LEU A 10 1.71 -3.66 -38.24
C LEU A 10 2.53 -2.58 -38.96
N TRP A 11 1.86 -1.84 -39.85
CA TRP A 11 2.39 -0.69 -40.57
C TRP A 11 2.30 0.56 -39.66
N MET A 12 3.42 1.24 -39.40
CA MET A 12 3.44 2.55 -38.75
C MET A 12 3.59 3.67 -39.80
N PRO A 13 2.74 4.70 -39.83
CA PRO A 13 3.08 5.97 -40.46
C PRO A 13 3.70 6.94 -39.44
N ALA A 14 4.88 7.44 -39.75
CA ALA A 14 5.51 8.56 -39.03
C ALA A 14 4.77 9.86 -39.36
N THR A 15 4.28 10.58 -38.35
CA THR A 15 3.65 11.89 -38.52
C THR A 15 4.58 12.99 -38.01
N SER A 16 4.94 13.86 -38.95
CA SER A 16 5.82 15.03 -38.84
C SER A 16 5.27 16.08 -37.86
N ILE A 17 6.14 16.66 -37.03
CA ILE A 17 5.83 17.85 -36.23
C ILE A 17 6.12 19.08 -37.08
N SER A 18 5.06 19.75 -37.54
CA SER A 18 5.12 21.02 -38.25
C SER A 18 5.42 22.16 -37.28
N MET A 19 6.57 22.82 -37.43
CA MET A 19 6.88 24.10 -36.79
C MET A 19 6.21 25.23 -37.60
N ALA A 20 5.38 26.05 -36.96
CA ALA A 20 5.06 27.37 -37.49
C ALA A 20 4.57 28.34 -36.41
N SER A 21 4.90 29.62 -36.66
CA SER A 21 4.56 30.86 -35.96
C SER A 21 5.55 31.25 -34.85
N LEU A 22 6.04 32.49 -34.74
CA LEU A 22 5.62 33.76 -35.33
C LEU A 22 6.81 34.74 -35.29
N SER A 23 6.91 35.60 -36.31
CA SER A 23 7.91 36.67 -36.46
C SER A 23 7.55 37.91 -35.63
N ALA A 24 8.51 38.55 -34.96
CA ALA A 24 8.64 40.02 -34.80
C ALA A 24 9.98 40.44 -34.09
N PRO A 25 10.44 41.70 -34.21
CA PRO A 25 11.87 42.09 -34.26
C PRO A 25 12.49 42.59 -32.95
N ALA A 26 13.84 42.57 -32.87
CA ALA A 26 14.67 43.17 -31.81
C ALA A 26 14.57 44.71 -31.79
N PRO A 27 14.79 45.36 -30.63
CA PRO A 27 16.10 46.01 -30.44
C PRO A 27 16.61 46.20 -28.98
N SER A 28 17.92 46.51 -28.93
CA SER A 28 18.62 47.39 -27.99
C SER A 28 19.23 46.83 -26.68
N LEU A 29 20.54 47.08 -26.59
CA LEU A 29 21.46 46.87 -25.49
C LEU A 29 21.60 48.18 -24.69
N GLU A 30 21.22 48.18 -23.41
CA GLU A 30 21.61 49.18 -22.39
C GLU A 30 21.29 48.53 -21.03
N ALA A 31 22.01 48.66 -19.94
CA ALA A 31 23.38 49.04 -19.63
C ALA A 31 23.57 48.51 -18.19
N GLU A 32 24.82 48.19 -17.89
CA GLU A 32 25.33 47.67 -16.62
C GLU A 32 24.88 48.50 -15.39
N SER A 33 24.52 47.84 -14.29
CA SER A 33 24.47 48.48 -12.96
C SER A 33 24.87 47.46 -11.91
N GLN A 34 26.18 47.37 -11.67
CA GLN A 34 26.78 46.62 -10.57
C GLN A 34 26.36 47.21 -9.22
N PRO A 35 25.91 46.41 -8.24
CA PRO A 35 25.83 46.89 -6.86
C PRO A 35 27.23 46.90 -6.23
N VAL A 36 27.68 48.10 -5.86
CA VAL A 36 28.87 48.36 -5.05
C VAL A 36 28.75 47.70 -3.68
N LEU A 37 29.68 46.79 -3.37
CA LEU A 37 29.78 46.15 -2.06
C LEU A 37 30.50 47.11 -1.10
N SER A 38 29.74 47.93 -0.38
CA SER A 38 30.27 48.76 0.71
C SER A 38 29.99 48.08 2.04
N GLY A 39 31.07 47.68 2.72
CA GLY A 39 31.03 46.95 3.99
C GLY A 39 30.60 47.77 5.22
N ALA A 40 30.57 47.04 6.34
CA ALA A 40 30.08 47.37 7.69
C ALA A 40 28.57 47.07 7.87
N SER A 41 28.09 46.23 8.78
CA SER A 41 28.66 45.65 10.00
C SER A 41 27.83 44.41 10.41
N LEU A 42 28.47 43.26 10.66
CA LEU A 42 27.81 42.01 11.09
C LEU A 42 27.57 41.93 12.61
N ALA A 43 27.28 43.04 13.27
CA ALA A 43 27.12 43.03 14.71
C ALA A 43 26.00 43.98 15.13
N SER A 44 24.78 43.46 15.21
CA SER A 44 23.81 43.69 16.30
C SER A 44 22.40 43.30 15.85
N LEU A 45 22.06 42.01 15.92
CA LEU A 45 20.69 41.58 16.20
C LEU A 45 20.68 40.17 16.80
N ALA A 46 21.46 39.99 17.87
CA ALA A 46 21.26 38.87 18.77
C ALA A 46 20.27 39.30 19.86
N THR A 47 18.99 39.38 19.49
CA THR A 47 17.86 39.31 20.44
C THR A 47 16.67 38.69 19.72
N ASP A 48 16.47 37.41 20.01
CA ASP A 48 15.16 36.84 20.30
C ASP A 48 14.12 36.76 19.19
N ILE A 49 14.44 36.06 18.10
CA ILE A 49 13.41 35.24 17.44
C ILE A 49 14.02 33.85 17.23
N ALA A 50 13.93 33.02 18.27
CA ALA A 50 13.93 31.59 18.03
C ALA A 50 12.82 31.31 17.01
N PRO A 51 13.05 30.51 15.96
CA PRO A 51 11.94 29.98 15.18
C PRO A 51 10.96 29.37 16.19
N PRO A 52 9.63 29.61 16.09
CA PRO A 52 8.73 28.72 16.78
C PRO A 52 9.08 27.32 16.25
N GLU A 53 9.66 26.48 17.09
CA GLU A 53 9.79 25.06 16.78
C GLU A 53 8.37 24.54 16.73
N PHE A 54 7.72 24.70 15.57
CA PHE A 54 6.54 23.95 15.24
C PHE A 54 7.03 22.51 15.09
N SER A 55 7.15 21.84 16.24
CA SER A 55 7.22 20.39 16.25
C SER A 55 5.96 19.94 15.53
N PRO A 56 6.06 19.32 14.33
CA PRO A 56 4.88 18.68 13.78
C PRO A 56 4.34 17.74 14.87
N PRO A 57 3.00 17.66 15.04
CA PRO A 57 2.45 16.68 15.95
C PRO A 57 3.04 15.32 15.61
N PRO A 58 3.39 14.49 16.61
CA PRO A 58 3.92 13.17 16.34
C PRO A 58 2.96 12.46 15.39
N ILE A 59 3.47 12.04 14.23
CA ILE A 59 2.73 11.14 13.34
C ILE A 59 2.46 9.91 14.18
N SER A 60 1.19 9.73 14.58
CA SER A 60 0.77 8.56 15.32
C SER A 60 0.90 7.37 14.37
N ASN A 61 2.00 6.63 14.46
CA ASN A 61 2.10 5.31 13.85
C ASN A 61 0.96 4.48 14.43
N ILE A 62 -0.13 4.33 13.66
CA ILE A 62 -1.29 3.54 14.05
C ILE A 62 -0.82 2.09 14.11
N THR A 63 -0.49 1.62 15.30
CA THR A 63 -0.10 0.22 15.50
C THR A 63 -1.38 -0.62 15.52
N THR A 64 -1.81 -1.08 14.35
CA THR A 64 -2.91 -2.03 14.28
C THR A 64 -2.38 -3.41 14.66
N SER A 65 -2.91 -3.97 15.75
CA SER A 65 -2.60 -5.36 16.11
C SER A 65 -3.45 -6.29 15.24
N PRO A 66 -2.86 -7.22 14.48
CA PRO A 66 -3.61 -8.14 13.66
C PRO A 66 -4.56 -8.99 14.51
N ALA A 67 -5.81 -9.08 14.08
CA ALA A 67 -6.83 -9.90 14.72
C ALA A 67 -7.52 -10.79 13.67
N LEU A 68 -8.07 -11.90 14.15
CA LEU A 68 -8.82 -12.85 13.35
C LEU A 68 -10.09 -13.18 14.11
N GLU A 69 -11.24 -13.02 13.46
CA GLU A 69 -12.55 -13.20 14.07
C GLU A 69 -13.38 -14.19 13.22
N PRO A 70 -13.59 -15.43 13.68
CA PRO A 70 -14.42 -16.40 12.99
C PRO A 70 -15.91 -16.07 13.16
N SER A 71 -16.75 -16.57 12.25
CA SER A 71 -18.21 -16.43 12.33
C SER A 71 -18.82 -17.12 13.56
N ALA A 72 -18.14 -18.14 14.10
CA ALA A 72 -18.53 -18.85 15.31
C ALA A 72 -17.30 -19.50 15.97
N TYR A 73 -17.33 -19.57 17.30
CA TYR A 73 -16.32 -20.29 18.10
C TYR A 73 -16.71 -21.73 18.43
N TYR A 74 -17.97 -22.09 18.18
CA TYR A 74 -18.52 -23.43 18.35
C TYR A 74 -19.34 -23.78 17.11
N ILE A 75 -18.89 -24.75 16.31
CA ILE A 75 -19.53 -25.08 15.02
C ILE A 75 -19.57 -26.57 14.77
N LYS A 76 -20.65 -27.05 14.12
CA LYS A 76 -20.73 -28.42 13.63
C LYS A 76 -19.63 -28.72 12.60
N GLU A 77 -19.05 -29.91 12.69
CA GLU A 77 -18.10 -30.45 11.71
C GLU A 77 -18.63 -30.38 10.26
N GLY A 78 -17.73 -30.10 9.31
CA GLY A 78 -18.08 -29.98 7.88
C GLY A 78 -18.95 -28.79 7.49
N SER A 79 -19.29 -27.89 8.42
CA SER A 79 -20.13 -26.72 8.13
C SER A 79 -19.34 -25.58 7.48
N ASN A 80 -20.05 -24.74 6.71
CA ASN A 80 -19.49 -23.52 6.14
C ASN A 80 -19.18 -22.52 7.25
N MET A 81 -18.03 -21.86 7.13
CA MET A 81 -17.53 -20.84 8.04
C MET A 81 -17.04 -19.62 7.28
N THR A 82 -17.09 -18.47 7.95
CA THR A 82 -16.30 -17.31 7.54
C THR A 82 -15.34 -16.88 8.63
N ALA A 83 -14.27 -16.19 8.26
CA ALA A 83 -13.41 -15.50 9.21
C ALA A 83 -13.00 -14.14 8.63
N ARG A 84 -12.98 -13.14 9.50
CA ARG A 84 -12.52 -11.79 9.17
C ARG A 84 -11.18 -11.53 9.84
N ALA A 85 -10.18 -11.27 9.02
CA ALA A 85 -8.87 -10.77 9.45
C ALA A 85 -8.90 -9.24 9.45
N THR A 86 -8.33 -8.60 10.47
CA THR A 86 -8.20 -7.14 10.58
C THR A 86 -6.83 -6.74 11.09
N GLY A 87 -6.41 -5.50 10.85
CA GLY A 87 -5.11 -4.98 11.30
C GLY A 87 -3.92 -5.42 10.46
N PHE A 88 -4.19 -5.89 9.23
CA PHE A 88 -3.18 -6.20 8.21
C PHE A 88 -2.83 -4.94 7.41
N ALA A 89 -1.69 -4.94 6.72
CA ALA A 89 -1.28 -3.84 5.86
C ALA A 89 -2.30 -3.64 4.72
N PRO A 90 -2.64 -2.39 4.37
CA PRO A 90 -3.54 -2.10 3.27
C PRO A 90 -3.10 -2.75 1.96
N TYR A 91 -4.04 -3.40 1.26
CA TYR A 91 -3.82 -4.02 -0.05
C TYR A 91 -2.80 -5.18 -0.09
N GLU A 92 -2.39 -5.69 1.07
CA GLU A 92 -1.49 -6.84 1.15
C GLU A 92 -2.22 -8.18 0.91
N GLN A 93 -1.51 -9.22 0.49
CA GLN A 93 -2.09 -10.56 0.39
C GLN A 93 -2.04 -11.26 1.75
N VAL A 94 -3.20 -11.67 2.27
CA VAL A 94 -3.33 -12.40 3.53
C VAL A 94 -3.70 -13.86 3.23
N GLN A 95 -2.92 -14.80 3.76
CA GLN A 95 -3.18 -16.23 3.66
C GLN A 95 -3.81 -16.77 4.94
N LEU A 96 -4.90 -17.54 4.80
CA LEU A 96 -5.52 -18.27 5.90
C LEU A 96 -5.15 -19.75 5.81
N SER A 97 -4.73 -20.32 6.93
CA SER A 97 -4.30 -21.71 7.04
C SER A 97 -4.84 -22.39 8.31
N ARG A 98 -4.83 -23.72 8.31
CA ARG A 98 -5.08 -24.60 9.46
C ARG A 98 -3.95 -25.61 9.53
N GLY A 99 -3.03 -25.44 10.46
CA GLY A 99 -1.76 -26.16 10.46
C GLY A 99 -1.03 -25.94 9.13
N THR A 100 -0.68 -27.02 8.43
CA THR A 100 -0.04 -26.94 7.10
C THR A 100 -1.01 -26.81 5.93
N LYS A 101 -2.33 -26.91 6.18
CA LYS A 101 -3.34 -26.82 5.12
C LYS A 101 -3.71 -25.37 4.86
N MET A 102 -3.51 -24.89 3.63
CA MET A 102 -4.05 -23.61 3.19
C MET A 102 -5.57 -23.70 3.02
N LEU A 103 -6.29 -22.75 3.62
CA LEU A 103 -7.75 -22.63 3.52
C LEU A 103 -8.15 -21.62 2.44
N GLY A 104 -7.34 -20.58 2.23
CA GLY A 104 -7.55 -19.58 1.19
C GLY A 104 -6.58 -18.42 1.29
N ALA A 105 -6.69 -17.48 0.35
CA ALA A 105 -6.00 -16.20 0.37
C ALA A 105 -6.96 -15.09 -0.05
N ALA A 106 -6.79 -13.90 0.51
CA ALA A 106 -7.56 -12.71 0.18
C ALA A 106 -6.67 -11.46 0.29
N THR A 107 -6.93 -10.47 -0.57
CA THR A 107 -6.26 -9.17 -0.49
C THR A 107 -6.95 -8.32 0.57
N ALA A 108 -6.17 -7.75 1.49
CA ALA A 108 -6.69 -6.82 2.48
C ALA A 108 -7.22 -5.54 1.82
N THR A 109 -8.29 -4.97 2.34
CA THR A 109 -8.81 -3.69 1.88
C THR A 109 -7.86 -2.54 2.24
N GLY A 110 -8.16 -1.32 1.79
CA GLY A 110 -7.42 -0.12 2.20
C GLY A 110 -7.42 0.11 3.72
N GLY A 111 -8.38 -0.49 4.46
CA GLY A 111 -8.44 -0.46 5.92
C GLY A 111 -7.85 -1.70 6.60
N GLY A 112 -7.11 -2.56 5.88
CA GLY A 112 -6.41 -3.69 6.48
C GLY A 112 -7.31 -4.86 6.89
N SER A 113 -8.49 -5.01 6.27
CA SER A 113 -9.42 -6.12 6.53
C SER A 113 -9.44 -7.10 5.36
N ALA A 114 -9.49 -8.42 5.64
CA ALA A 114 -9.69 -9.47 4.64
C ALA A 114 -10.72 -10.49 5.13
N GLU A 115 -11.52 -11.04 4.22
CA GLU A 115 -12.54 -12.04 4.54
C GLU A 115 -12.25 -13.38 3.86
N PHE A 116 -12.54 -14.46 4.58
CA PHE A 116 -12.31 -15.82 4.13
C PHE A 116 -13.58 -16.64 4.32
N ALA A 117 -13.88 -17.52 3.37
CA ALA A 117 -14.88 -18.57 3.52
C ALA A 117 -14.20 -19.94 3.41
N PHE A 118 -14.54 -20.86 4.31
CA PHE A 118 -13.94 -22.20 4.36
C PHE A 118 -14.87 -23.21 5.04
N ILE A 119 -14.51 -24.49 4.99
CA ILE A 119 -15.26 -25.59 5.61
C ILE A 119 -14.59 -26.02 6.91
N ALA A 120 -15.36 -26.14 7.99
CA ALA A 120 -14.89 -26.69 9.25
C ALA A 120 -14.38 -28.14 9.04
N PRO A 121 -13.33 -28.59 9.76
CA PRO A 121 -12.88 -29.97 9.70
C PRO A 121 -14.02 -30.97 9.98
N LEU A 122 -13.90 -32.18 9.42
CA LEU A 122 -14.86 -33.28 9.61
C LEU A 122 -14.57 -34.11 10.88
N LEU A 123 -13.45 -33.87 11.54
CA LEU A 123 -12.98 -34.66 12.68
C LEU A 123 -12.22 -33.77 13.66
N GLY A 124 -12.23 -34.17 14.93
CA GLY A 124 -11.53 -33.52 16.02
C GLY A 124 -12.45 -32.78 16.98
N VAL A 125 -11.87 -32.21 18.03
CA VAL A 125 -12.60 -31.43 19.04
C VAL A 125 -12.37 -29.93 18.86
N THR A 126 -11.16 -29.54 18.47
CA THR A 126 -10.79 -28.15 18.21
C THR A 126 -9.86 -28.05 17.01
N PHE A 127 -9.83 -26.88 16.36
CA PHE A 127 -8.84 -26.54 15.35
C PHE A 127 -8.43 -25.09 15.44
N GLU A 128 -7.20 -24.80 15.03
CA GLU A 128 -6.66 -23.44 14.96
C GLU A 128 -6.63 -22.96 13.51
N ILE A 129 -7.08 -21.73 13.30
CA ILE A 129 -6.88 -20.99 12.05
C ILE A 129 -5.83 -19.90 12.27
N THR A 130 -4.95 -19.73 11.29
CA THR A 130 -3.87 -18.74 11.30
C THR A 130 -3.89 -17.93 10.02
N ALA A 131 -3.99 -16.61 10.15
CA ALA A 131 -3.87 -15.64 9.08
C ALA A 131 -2.46 -15.03 9.08
N VAL A 132 -1.82 -14.95 7.91
CA VAL A 132 -0.48 -14.38 7.73
C VAL A 132 -0.47 -13.41 6.55
N GLY A 133 -0.04 -12.16 6.77
CA GLY A 133 0.23 -11.19 5.71
C GLY A 133 1.56 -11.51 5.05
N LEU A 134 1.59 -11.61 3.72
CA LEU A 134 2.78 -12.04 2.99
C LEU A 134 3.86 -10.96 2.93
N GLU A 135 3.44 -9.70 2.86
CA GLU A 135 4.33 -8.55 2.76
C GLU A 135 4.74 -8.04 4.14
N SER A 136 3.77 -7.89 5.05
CA SER A 136 4.04 -7.38 6.40
C SER A 136 4.58 -8.44 7.36
N GLY A 137 4.35 -9.72 7.09
CA GLY A 137 4.59 -10.81 8.03
C GLY A 137 3.66 -10.80 9.25
N ALA A 138 2.64 -9.93 9.27
CA ALA A 138 1.64 -9.87 10.32
C ALA A 138 0.95 -11.22 10.53
N LYS A 139 0.70 -11.62 11.79
CA LYS A 139 0.08 -12.91 12.11
C LYS A 139 -1.06 -12.76 13.11
N ALA A 140 -2.15 -13.48 12.87
CA ALA A 140 -3.26 -13.61 13.81
C ALA A 140 -3.76 -15.06 13.84
N SER A 141 -4.03 -15.58 15.04
CA SER A 141 -4.49 -16.96 15.25
C SER A 141 -5.78 -17.01 16.08
N ARG A 142 -6.63 -18.01 15.81
CA ARG A 142 -7.81 -18.34 16.63
C ARG A 142 -8.07 -19.83 16.71
N ILE A 143 -8.43 -20.29 17.91
CA ILE A 143 -8.89 -21.65 18.18
C ILE A 143 -10.42 -21.67 18.13
N ILE A 144 -10.97 -22.70 17.51
CA ILE A 144 -12.41 -22.92 17.32
C ILE A 144 -12.72 -24.35 17.77
N THR A 145 -13.86 -24.52 18.44
CA THR A 145 -14.35 -25.80 18.91
C THR A 145 -15.35 -26.40 17.93
N LEU A 146 -15.22 -27.70 17.67
CA LEU A 146 -16.18 -28.48 16.91
C LEU A 146 -17.27 -29.02 17.82
N ALA A 147 -18.52 -28.75 17.44
CA ALA A 147 -19.70 -29.37 17.98
C ALA A 147 -19.86 -30.75 17.34
N GLN A 148 -19.63 -31.80 18.12
CA GLN A 148 -19.79 -33.21 17.72
C GLN A 148 -21.16 -33.73 18.13
#